data_AF-A0A060SFD1-F1
#
_entry.id   AF-A0A060SFD1-F1
#
_cell.length_a   1.000
_cell.length_b   1.000
_cell.length_c   1.000
_cell.angle_alpha   90.00
_cell.angle_beta   90.00
_cell.angle_gamma   90.00
#
_symmetry.space_group_name_H-M   'P 1'
#
loop_
_entity.id
_entity.type
_entity.pdbx_description
1 polymer ?
#
loop_
_entity_poly.entity_id
_entity_poly.type
_entity_poly.pdbx_seq_one_letter_code
_entity_poly.pdbx_strand_id
1 'polypeptide(L)'
;MAMSTKSWFDHAFSSRQKAEQLLRPDLESGLLTPHDYQLAVSFLPGPVRYLPYIHTVLWGGLAGLAVYRFKPKVRFPTTIVGVSAASGYGIGIIHYIRQHKKFAHELQDREAFLLALDNVNRRIGNTVPLFPQLDRDKLLARIRQRRQENGEVLDPGIEIVSDIGDDTDSSAYVDSNPEGPDLEPSHSTGRFKSTWEAIREANARNAGRQSTWDELRQRHERQRAVGRGQARQSEPAEEIEDPRAKAQAEFDAILEAERKAAGRF
;
A
#
# COMPACT_ATOMS: atom_id res chain seq x y z
N MET A 1 -15.49 -14.45 11.73
CA MET A 1 -15.72 -13.36 12.70
C MET A 1 -15.11 -12.09 12.15
N ALA A 2 -15.86 -10.99 12.05
CA ALA A 2 -15.30 -9.71 11.65
C ALA A 2 -14.41 -9.16 12.78
N MET A 3 -13.12 -8.93 12.51
CA MET A 3 -12.26 -8.22 13.44
C MET A 3 -12.72 -6.76 13.52
N SER A 4 -12.73 -6.20 14.73
CA SER A 4 -12.90 -4.75 14.91
C SER A 4 -11.81 -4.01 14.14
N THR A 5 -12.15 -2.88 13.51
CA THR A 5 -11.21 -2.03 12.77
C THR A 5 -9.98 -1.69 13.63
N LYS A 6 -10.17 -1.39 14.91
CA LYS A 6 -9.05 -1.14 15.85
C LYS A 6 -8.10 -2.35 15.94
N SER A 7 -8.65 -3.54 16.15
CA SER A 7 -7.85 -4.78 16.24
C SER A 7 -7.08 -5.05 14.95
N TRP A 8 -7.70 -4.74 13.80
CA TRP A 8 -7.03 -4.87 12.52
C TRP A 8 -5.83 -3.92 12.41
N PHE A 9 -6.00 -2.63 12.74
CA PHE A 9 -4.90 -1.65 12.70
C PHE A 9 -3.74 -2.05 13.61
N ASP A 10 -4.03 -2.45 14.84
CA ASP A 10 -3.00 -2.84 15.82
C ASP A 10 -2.19 -4.06 15.35
N HIS A 11 -2.83 -5.00 14.64
CA HIS A 11 -2.18 -6.20 14.11
C HIS A 11 -1.42 -5.94 12.79
N ALA A 12 -2.02 -5.16 11.88
CA ALA A 12 -1.44 -4.81 10.59
C ALA A 12 -0.18 -3.95 10.77
N PHE A 13 -0.24 -2.94 11.65
CA PHE A 13 0.81 -1.95 11.85
C PHE A 13 1.49 -2.10 13.22
N SER A 14 1.88 -3.34 13.56
CA SER A 14 2.47 -3.64 14.87
C SER A 14 3.82 -2.92 15.10
N SER A 15 4.61 -2.75 14.04
CA SER A 15 5.93 -2.11 14.04
C SER A 15 6.09 -1.16 12.85
N ARG A 16 7.07 -0.24 12.97
CA ARG A 16 7.44 0.69 11.89
C ARG A 16 7.88 -0.03 10.62
N GLN A 17 8.75 -1.03 10.73
CA GLN A 17 9.21 -1.82 9.59
C GLN A 17 8.05 -2.51 8.86
N LYS A 18 7.07 -3.03 9.61
CA LYS A 18 5.88 -3.65 9.01
C LYS A 18 5.01 -2.63 8.30
N ALA A 19 4.83 -1.43 8.89
CA ALA A 19 4.12 -0.34 8.24
C ALA A 19 4.82 0.11 6.94
N GLU A 20 6.15 0.25 6.98
CA GLU A 20 6.96 0.56 5.80
C GLU A 20 6.78 -0.50 4.73
N GLN A 21 6.91 -1.79 5.07
CA GLN A 21 6.77 -2.91 4.14
C GLN A 21 5.38 -2.97 3.49
N LEU A 22 4.32 -2.74 4.27
CA LEU A 22 2.95 -2.83 3.78
C LEU A 22 2.56 -1.65 2.89
N LEU A 23 2.99 -0.43 3.24
CA LEU A 23 2.64 0.80 2.51
C LEU A 23 3.57 1.09 1.33
N ARG A 24 4.80 0.55 1.34
CA ARG A 24 5.82 0.85 0.32
C ARG A 24 5.38 0.58 -1.11
N PRO A 25 4.66 -0.51 -1.44
CA PRO A 25 4.23 -0.71 -2.81
C PRO A 25 3.19 0.32 -3.27
N ASP A 26 2.40 0.90 -2.36
CA ASP A 26 1.45 1.97 -2.70
C ASP A 26 2.16 3.33 -2.83
N LEU A 27 3.33 3.50 -2.20
CA LEU A 27 4.23 4.63 -2.46
C LEU A 27 4.90 4.49 -3.84
N GLU A 28 5.45 3.30 -4.14
CA GLU A 28 6.14 3.01 -5.41
C GLU A 28 5.19 3.12 -6.60
N SER A 29 3.91 2.81 -6.42
CA SER A 29 2.88 2.96 -7.44
C SER A 29 2.43 4.41 -7.66
N GLY A 30 2.89 5.35 -6.82
CA GLY A 30 2.49 6.75 -6.85
C GLY A 30 1.10 7.03 -6.28
N LEU A 31 0.41 6.02 -5.73
CA LEU A 31 -0.88 6.22 -5.06
C LEU A 31 -0.69 7.10 -3.81
N LEU A 32 0.32 6.77 -3.01
CA LEU A 32 0.69 7.47 -1.78
C LEU A 32 1.75 8.53 -2.08
N THR A 33 1.58 9.75 -1.54
CA THR A 33 2.66 10.76 -1.60
C THR A 33 3.81 10.36 -0.66
N PRO A 34 5.07 10.76 -0.94
CA PRO A 34 6.18 10.55 -0.02
C PRO A 34 5.93 11.16 1.37
N HIS A 35 5.22 12.30 1.41
CA HIS A 35 4.85 12.98 2.65
C HIS A 35 3.87 12.16 3.49
N ASP A 36 2.76 11.72 2.88
CA ASP A 36 1.72 10.94 3.56
C ASP A 36 2.26 9.58 4.01
N TYR A 37 3.17 8.98 3.23
CA TYR A 37 3.88 7.75 3.61
C TYR A 37 4.70 7.93 4.90
N GLN A 38 5.51 8.99 4.98
CA GLN A 38 6.32 9.26 6.18
C GLN A 38 5.45 9.55 7.41
N LEU A 39 4.38 10.32 7.23
CA LEU A 39 3.39 10.57 8.29
C LEU A 39 2.76 9.26 8.76
N ALA A 40 2.28 8.42 7.84
CA ALA A 40 1.64 7.15 8.18
C ALA A 40 2.59 6.20 8.91
N VAL A 41 3.82 6.05 8.43
CA VAL A 41 4.84 5.17 9.02
C VAL A 41 5.24 5.60 10.43
N SER A 42 5.26 6.90 10.70
CA SER A 42 5.55 7.43 12.04
C SER A 42 4.34 7.37 12.99
N PHE A 43 3.12 7.55 12.47
CA PHE A 43 1.89 7.63 13.25
C PHE A 43 1.29 6.26 13.58
N LEU A 44 1.13 5.36 12.59
CA LEU A 44 0.39 4.10 12.72
C LEU A 44 0.96 3.14 13.79
N PRO A 45 2.26 2.83 13.83
CA PRO A 45 2.85 2.02 14.91
C PRO A 45 3.11 2.82 16.20
N GLY A 46 2.72 4.10 16.22
CA GLY A 46 3.06 5.06 17.25
C GLY A 46 2.47 4.76 18.63
N PRO A 47 2.92 5.49 19.67
CA PRO A 47 2.45 5.30 21.04
C PRO A 47 0.99 5.72 21.26
N VAL A 48 0.35 6.33 20.26
CA VAL A 48 -1.04 6.82 20.30
C VAL A 48 -2.02 5.70 20.68
N ARG A 49 -1.77 4.45 20.24
CA ARG A 49 -2.57 3.26 20.60
C ARG A 49 -2.65 2.98 22.09
N TYR A 50 -1.63 3.41 22.84
CA TYR A 50 -1.55 3.19 24.29
C TYR A 50 -2.16 4.34 25.11
N LEU A 51 -2.59 5.44 24.49
CA LEU A 51 -3.12 6.60 25.20
C LEU A 51 -4.27 6.26 26.16
N PRO A 52 -5.27 5.43 25.80
CA PRO A 52 -6.32 5.04 26.73
C PRO A 52 -5.76 4.36 27.99
N TYR A 53 -4.83 3.42 27.83
CA TYR A 53 -4.23 2.69 28.94
C TYR A 53 -3.33 3.57 29.82
N ILE A 54 -2.53 4.44 29.20
CA ILE A 54 -1.68 5.40 29.93
C ILE A 54 -2.55 6.31 30.79
N HIS A 55 -3.65 6.83 30.26
CA HIS A 55 -4.57 7.66 31.03
C HIS A 55 -5.27 6.87 32.15
N THR A 56 -5.69 5.62 31.90
CA THR A 56 -6.24 4.75 32.95
C THR A 56 -5.28 4.58 34.11
N VAL A 57 -4.01 4.24 33.82
CA VAL A 57 -2.97 4.04 34.84
C VAL A 57 -2.66 5.35 35.57
N LEU A 58 -2.55 6.46 34.84
CA LEU A 58 -2.26 7.77 35.41
C LEU A 58 -3.36 8.22 36.38
N TRP A 59 -4.62 8.21 35.94
CA TRP A 59 -5.76 8.64 36.77
C TRP A 59 -6.01 7.70 37.94
N GLY A 60 -5.97 6.39 37.71
CA GLY A 60 -6.08 5.39 38.78
C GLY A 60 -4.95 5.52 39.81
N GLY A 61 -3.71 5.71 39.35
CA GLY A 61 -2.54 5.91 40.20
C GLY A 61 -2.63 7.18 41.03
N LEU A 62 -3.05 8.30 40.43
CA LEU A 62 -3.26 9.57 41.14
C LEU A 62 -4.37 9.46 42.19
N ALA A 63 -5.50 8.83 41.86
CA ALA A 63 -6.58 8.61 42.81
C ALA A 63 -6.15 7.68 43.95
N GLY A 64 -5.43 6.60 43.65
CA GLY A 64 -4.90 5.67 44.66
C GLY A 64 -3.90 6.35 45.60
N LEU A 65 -2.99 7.16 45.05
CA LEU A 65 -2.05 7.95 45.84
C LEU A 65 -2.78 8.96 46.74
N ALA A 66 -3.81 9.62 46.24
CA ALA A 66 -4.63 10.55 47.02
C ALA A 66 -5.35 9.83 48.18
N VAL A 67 -6.00 8.69 47.90
CA VAL A 67 -6.66 7.87 48.93
C VAL A 67 -5.65 7.40 49.99
N TYR A 68 -4.46 6.96 49.58
CA TYR A 68 -3.40 6.54 50.50
C TYR A 68 -2.90 7.71 51.37
N ARG A 69 -2.67 8.87 50.78
CA ARG A 69 -2.04 10.03 51.43
C ARG A 69 -2.99 10.78 52.37
N PHE A 70 -4.27 10.87 52.02
CA PHE A 70 -5.27 11.63 52.78
C PHE A 70 -6.13 10.76 53.70
N LYS A 71 -6.08 9.42 53.53
CA LYS A 71 -6.87 8.45 54.31
C LYS A 71 -8.33 8.88 54.51
N PRO A 72 -9.06 9.22 53.43
CA PRO A 72 -10.42 9.70 53.55
C PRO A 72 -11.29 8.63 54.22
N LYS A 73 -12.22 9.03 55.09
CA LYS A 73 -13.19 8.13 55.74
C LYS A 73 -14.30 7.71 54.78
N VAL A 74 -13.93 7.14 53.65
CA VAL A 74 -14.85 6.64 52.62
C VAL A 74 -15.07 5.15 52.83
N ARG A 75 -16.33 4.70 52.68
CA ARG A 75 -16.71 3.30 52.87
C ARG A 75 -16.07 2.36 51.83
N PHE A 76 -15.75 2.88 50.64
CA PHE A 76 -15.25 2.09 49.51
C PHE A 76 -14.11 2.81 48.75
N PRO A 77 -12.88 2.86 49.31
CA PRO A 77 -11.75 3.54 48.68
C PRO A 77 -11.37 2.97 47.30
N THR A 78 -11.50 1.65 47.13
CA THR A 78 -11.21 0.96 45.86
C THR A 78 -12.16 1.38 44.73
N THR A 79 -13.43 1.65 45.05
CA THR A 79 -14.41 2.13 44.07
C THR A 79 -14.02 3.50 43.52
N ILE A 80 -13.48 4.40 44.34
CA ILE A 80 -13.02 5.72 43.89
C ILE A 80 -11.87 5.57 42.87
N VAL A 81 -10.91 4.69 43.16
CA VAL A 81 -9.79 4.39 42.25
C VAL A 81 -10.31 3.79 40.95
N GLY A 82 -11.22 2.81 41.02
CA GLY A 82 -11.81 2.17 39.84
C GLY A 82 -12.58 3.14 38.96
N VAL A 83 -13.44 3.99 39.55
CA VAL A 83 -14.19 5.01 38.81
C VAL A 83 -13.23 6.02 38.18
N SER A 84 -12.22 6.48 38.91
CA SER A 84 -11.22 7.41 38.37
C SER A 84 -10.43 6.80 37.20
N ALA A 85 -10.03 5.54 37.29
CA ALA A 85 -9.36 4.82 36.21
C ALA A 85 -10.26 4.69 34.96
N ALA A 86 -11.56 4.37 35.14
CA ALA A 86 -12.53 4.31 34.06
C ALA A 86 -12.76 5.69 33.40
N SER A 87 -12.83 6.77 34.19
CA SER A 87 -12.88 8.14 33.66
C SER A 87 -11.61 8.48 32.87
N GLY A 88 -10.44 8.09 33.38
CA GLY A 88 -9.16 8.22 32.68
C GLY A 88 -9.16 7.54 31.32
N TYR A 89 -9.68 6.31 31.24
CA TYR A 89 -9.84 5.59 29.96
C TYR A 89 -10.68 6.40 28.96
N GLY A 90 -11.82 6.96 29.39
CA GLY A 90 -12.68 7.79 28.56
C GLY A 90 -11.97 9.04 28.02
N ILE A 91 -11.22 9.76 28.87
CA ILE A 91 -10.39 10.90 28.45
C ILE A 91 -9.34 10.45 27.43
N GLY A 92 -8.70 9.30 27.66
CA GLY A 92 -7.71 8.75 26.75
C GLY A 92 -8.28 8.40 25.37
N ILE A 93 -9.53 7.92 25.28
CA ILE A 93 -10.22 7.73 23.98
C ILE A 93 -10.42 9.07 23.27
N ILE A 94 -10.85 10.12 23.98
CA ILE A 94 -11.04 11.44 23.37
C ILE A 94 -9.71 11.96 22.81
N HIS A 95 -8.61 11.82 23.55
CA HIS A 95 -7.28 12.20 23.09
C HIS A 95 -6.85 11.35 21.89
N TYR A 96 -7.06 10.04 21.93
CA TYR A 96 -6.81 9.13 20.80
C TYR A 96 -7.53 9.59 19.53
N ILE A 97 -8.84 9.91 19.62
CA ILE A 97 -9.63 10.40 18.49
C ILE A 97 -9.09 11.74 18.00
N ARG A 98 -8.70 12.66 18.90
CA ARG A 98 -8.11 13.95 18.52
C ARG A 98 -6.80 13.79 17.75
N GLN A 99 -5.93 12.86 18.15
CA GLN A 99 -4.68 12.58 17.42
C GLN A 99 -4.96 12.00 16.03
N HIS A 100 -5.92 11.07 15.91
CA HIS A 100 -6.32 10.52 14.61
C HIS A 100 -6.93 11.59 13.70
N LYS A 101 -7.73 12.51 14.26
CA LYS A 101 -8.24 13.66 13.51
C LYS A 101 -7.11 14.55 13.05
N LYS A 102 -6.15 14.88 13.92
CA LYS A 102 -4.99 15.71 13.56
C LYS A 102 -4.18 15.07 12.44
N PHE A 103 -3.83 13.78 12.58
CA PHE A 103 -3.16 13.01 11.53
C PHE A 103 -3.93 13.06 10.21
N ALA A 104 -5.25 12.83 10.24
CA ALA A 104 -6.07 12.87 9.03
C ALA A 104 -6.16 14.27 8.37
N HIS A 105 -5.89 15.36 9.11
CA HIS A 105 -5.80 16.71 8.55
C HIS A 105 -4.39 17.04 8.02
N GLU A 106 -3.36 16.35 8.50
CA GLU A 106 -1.98 16.53 8.04
C GLU A 106 -1.71 15.78 6.73
N LEU A 107 -2.55 14.80 6.37
CA LEU A 107 -2.48 14.10 5.09
C LEU A 107 -2.81 15.03 3.92
N GLN A 108 -1.98 15.01 2.88
CA GLN A 108 -2.18 15.74 1.63
C GLN A 108 -3.34 15.15 0.81
N ASP A 109 -3.37 13.82 0.63
CA ASP A 109 -4.51 13.14 -0.02
C ASP A 109 -5.08 12.04 0.89
N ARG A 110 -6.07 12.43 1.70
CA ARG A 110 -6.78 11.52 2.60
C ARG A 110 -7.49 10.39 1.85
N GLU A 111 -8.00 10.65 0.66
CA GLU A 111 -8.74 9.66 -0.13
C GLU A 111 -7.80 8.59 -0.67
N ALA A 112 -6.64 9.00 -1.20
CA ALA A 112 -5.60 8.08 -1.65
C ALA A 112 -5.05 7.23 -0.49
N PHE A 113 -4.90 7.83 0.70
CA PHE A 113 -4.49 7.08 1.89
C PHE A 113 -5.51 6.02 2.31
N LEU A 114 -6.81 6.32 2.29
CA LEU A 114 -7.85 5.32 2.61
C LEU A 114 -7.85 4.16 1.61
N LEU A 115 -7.62 4.45 0.33
CA LEU A 115 -7.50 3.44 -0.71
C LEU A 115 -6.27 2.56 -0.49
N ALA A 116 -5.13 3.15 -0.11
CA ALA A 116 -3.92 2.41 0.25
C ALA A 116 -4.16 1.49 1.45
N LEU A 117 -4.88 1.94 2.49
CA LEU A 117 -5.23 1.07 3.62
C LEU A 117 -6.12 -0.11 3.21
N ASP A 118 -7.05 0.08 2.27
CA ASP A 118 -7.84 -1.03 1.73
C ASP A 118 -6.97 -1.99 0.90
N ASN A 119 -6.02 -1.48 0.10
CA ASN A 119 -5.05 -2.31 -0.60
C ASN A 119 -4.22 -3.15 0.39
N VAL A 120 -3.75 -2.56 1.48
CA VAL A 120 -3.05 -3.27 2.55
C VAL A 120 -3.93 -4.35 3.18
N ASN A 121 -5.20 -4.04 3.46
CA ASN A 121 -6.15 -5.01 4.00
C ASN A 121 -6.30 -6.24 3.08
N ARG A 122 -6.43 -6.01 1.76
CA ARG A 122 -6.49 -7.08 0.76
C ARG A 122 -5.19 -7.87 0.66
N ARG A 123 -4.02 -7.21 0.69
CA ARG A 123 -2.69 -7.87 0.66
C ARG A 123 -2.47 -8.79 1.86
N ILE A 124 -3.06 -8.47 3.02
CA ILE A 124 -3.02 -9.31 4.22
C ILE A 124 -3.95 -10.54 4.09
N GLY A 125 -4.79 -10.59 3.05
CA GLY A 125 -5.71 -11.70 2.76
C GLY A 125 -7.14 -11.47 3.24
N ASN A 126 -7.49 -10.27 3.71
CA ASN A 126 -8.86 -9.98 4.10
C ASN A 126 -9.69 -9.62 2.86
N THR A 127 -10.80 -10.32 2.67
CA THR A 127 -11.75 -10.09 1.57
C THR A 127 -12.80 -9.03 1.90
N VAL A 128 -13.06 -8.81 3.19
CA VAL A 128 -14.05 -7.81 3.64
C VAL A 128 -13.43 -6.42 3.55
N PRO A 129 -14.06 -5.46 2.84
CA PRO A 129 -13.54 -4.10 2.73
C PRO A 129 -13.46 -3.46 4.12
N LEU A 130 -12.34 -2.78 4.40
CA LEU A 130 -12.12 -2.15 5.71
C LEU A 130 -13.13 -1.00 5.94
N PHE A 131 -13.56 -0.38 4.84
CA PHE A 131 -14.50 0.73 4.82
C PHE A 131 -15.68 0.39 3.89
N PRO A 132 -16.76 -0.22 4.40
CA PRO A 132 -17.88 -0.67 3.55
C PRO A 132 -18.58 0.45 2.76
N GLN A 133 -18.45 1.69 3.22
CA GLN A 133 -19.05 2.87 2.58
C GLN A 133 -18.14 3.50 1.50
N LEU A 134 -16.96 2.92 1.28
CA LEU A 134 -15.94 3.47 0.41
C LEU A 134 -16.13 2.91 -1.01
N ASP A 135 -16.75 3.71 -1.89
CA ASP A 135 -16.84 3.39 -3.31
C ASP A 135 -15.46 3.55 -3.97
N ARG A 136 -14.76 2.43 -4.11
CA ARG A 136 -13.36 2.34 -4.53
C ARG A 136 -13.13 2.93 -5.91
N ASP A 137 -14.01 2.61 -6.85
CA ASP A 137 -13.89 3.02 -8.24
C ASP A 137 -14.09 4.52 -8.38
N LYS A 138 -15.07 5.06 -7.65
CA LYS A 138 -15.32 6.50 -7.60
C LYS A 138 -14.15 7.28 -6.98
N LEU A 139 -13.54 6.76 -5.92
CA LEU A 139 -12.38 7.40 -5.30
C LEU A 139 -11.17 7.38 -6.20
N LEU A 140 -10.90 6.22 -6.81
CA LEU A 140 -9.75 6.09 -7.68
C LEU A 140 -9.91 6.94 -8.95
N ALA A 141 -11.12 7.03 -9.52
CA ALA A 141 -11.41 7.97 -10.61
C ALA A 141 -11.15 9.42 -10.18
N ARG A 142 -11.58 9.82 -8.98
CA ARG A 142 -11.34 11.17 -8.43
C ARG A 142 -9.85 11.44 -8.19
N ILE A 143 -9.10 10.48 -7.66
CA ILE A 143 -7.65 10.60 -7.44
C ILE A 143 -6.93 10.73 -8.78
N ARG A 144 -7.24 9.86 -9.75
CA ARG A 144 -6.68 9.93 -11.12
C ARG A 144 -6.95 11.29 -11.76
N GLN A 145 -8.19 11.79 -11.67
CA GLN A 145 -8.55 13.09 -12.21
C GLN A 145 -7.73 14.21 -11.56
N ARG A 146 -7.67 14.29 -10.23
CA ARG A 146 -6.89 15.33 -9.52
C ARG A 146 -5.40 15.28 -9.88
N ARG A 147 -4.83 14.08 -9.99
CA ARG A 147 -3.41 13.90 -10.35
C ARG A 147 -3.16 14.36 -11.79
N GLN A 148 -4.05 14.00 -12.71
CA GLN A 148 -3.99 14.44 -14.10
C GLN A 148 -4.11 15.98 -14.22
N GLU A 149 -4.98 16.60 -13.44
CA GLU A 149 -5.11 18.07 -13.36
C GLU A 149 -3.83 18.74 -12.82
N ASN A 150 -3.12 18.07 -11.91
CA ASN A 150 -1.83 18.53 -11.37
C ASN A 150 -0.63 18.19 -12.28
N GLY A 151 -0.85 17.54 -13.44
CA GLY A 151 0.21 17.10 -14.34
C GLY A 151 1.00 15.89 -13.86
N GLU A 152 0.55 15.22 -12.80
CA GLU A 152 1.14 13.98 -12.30
C GLU A 152 0.48 12.78 -12.99
N VAL A 153 1.27 12.04 -13.77
CA VAL A 153 0.81 10.82 -14.41
C VAL A 153 1.00 9.66 -13.43
N LEU A 154 -0.10 9.12 -12.93
CA LEU A 154 -0.07 7.86 -12.19
C LEU A 154 0.34 6.73 -13.14
N ASP A 155 1.17 5.80 -12.66
CA ASP A 155 1.56 4.64 -13.44
C ASP A 155 0.29 3.87 -13.87
N PRO A 156 0.04 3.66 -15.18
CA PRO A 156 -1.09 2.85 -15.63
C PRO A 156 -1.03 1.41 -15.09
N GLY A 157 0.15 0.97 -14.66
CA GLY A 157 0.39 -0.29 -13.96
C GLY A 157 -0.07 -0.34 -12.49
N ILE A 158 -0.78 0.68 -11.99
CA ILE A 158 -1.64 0.50 -10.80
C ILE A 158 -2.79 -0.44 -11.22
N GLU A 159 -2.46 -1.72 -11.42
CA GLU A 159 -3.35 -2.83 -11.18
C GLU A 159 -3.65 -2.75 -9.69
N ILE A 160 -4.65 -1.92 -9.39
CA ILE A 160 -5.55 -2.14 -8.27
C ILE A 160 -5.70 -3.65 -8.20
N VAL A 161 -5.41 -4.27 -7.06
CA VAL A 161 -5.73 -5.68 -6.85
C VAL A 161 -7.26 -5.76 -6.91
N SER A 162 -7.78 -5.78 -8.13
CA SER A 162 -9.15 -5.91 -8.56
C SER A 162 -9.31 -7.40 -8.69
N ASP A 163 -9.94 -7.95 -7.67
CA ASP A 163 -10.45 -9.32 -7.57
C ASP A 163 -9.72 -10.34 -8.45
N ILE A 164 -8.65 -10.88 -7.86
CA ILE A 164 -8.39 -12.32 -7.96
C ILE A 164 -9.63 -12.99 -7.34
N GLY A 165 -10.73 -13.09 -8.09
CA GLY A 165 -12.03 -13.44 -7.52
C GLY A 165 -13.28 -13.29 -8.38
N ASP A 166 -13.18 -12.85 -9.64
CA ASP A 166 -14.25 -13.10 -10.63
C ASP A 166 -13.89 -14.31 -11.52
N ASP A 167 -13.33 -15.36 -10.90
CA ASP A 167 -13.52 -16.72 -11.40
C ASP A 167 -14.88 -17.19 -10.86
N THR A 168 -15.92 -16.83 -11.60
CA THR A 168 -17.25 -17.44 -11.55
C THR A 168 -17.25 -18.91 -12.02
N ASP A 169 -16.10 -19.59 -11.98
CA ASP A 169 -15.91 -21.00 -12.37
C ASP A 169 -15.66 -21.95 -11.17
N SER A 170 -15.96 -21.50 -9.94
CA SER A 170 -16.09 -22.41 -8.79
C SER A 170 -17.51 -23.01 -8.73
N SER A 171 -17.95 -23.61 -9.84
CA SER A 171 -19.20 -24.36 -9.96
C SER A 171 -18.95 -25.84 -10.28
N ALA A 172 -18.11 -26.54 -9.50
CA ALA A 172 -18.16 -28.01 -9.39
C ALA A 172 -17.21 -28.55 -8.30
N TYR A 173 -17.53 -28.33 -7.02
CA TYR A 173 -17.29 -29.40 -6.05
C TYR A 173 -18.58 -30.20 -5.97
N VAL A 174 -18.70 -31.16 -6.89
CA VAL A 174 -19.58 -32.31 -6.73
C VAL A 174 -19.13 -33.01 -5.45
N ASP A 175 -20.05 -33.07 -4.50
CA ASP A 175 -19.98 -33.87 -3.29
C ASP A 175 -20.01 -35.35 -3.69
N SER A 176 -18.82 -35.90 -3.96
CA SER A 176 -18.63 -37.33 -4.20
C SER A 176 -18.45 -38.02 -2.86
N ASN A 177 -19.58 -38.46 -2.30
CA ASN A 177 -19.68 -39.44 -1.24
C ASN A 177 -18.82 -40.69 -1.56
N PRO A 178 -17.88 -41.13 -0.70
CA PRO A 178 -17.12 -42.35 -0.93
C PRO A 178 -17.70 -43.51 -0.12
N GLU A 179 -18.34 -44.47 -0.78
CA GLU A 179 -18.54 -45.78 -0.18
C GLU A 179 -18.34 -46.87 -1.23
N GLY A 180 -17.19 -47.55 -1.14
CA GLY A 180 -16.80 -48.64 -2.03
C GLY A 180 -15.30 -48.93 -1.93
N PRO A 181 -14.87 -50.03 -1.29
CA PRO A 181 -13.48 -50.45 -1.30
C PRO A 181 -13.24 -51.29 -2.57
N ASP A 182 -12.22 -50.96 -3.36
CA ASP A 182 -11.37 -51.96 -4.01
C ASP A 182 -10.18 -51.30 -4.75
N LEU A 183 -9.01 -51.49 -4.15
CA LEU A 183 -7.72 -51.84 -4.74
C LEU A 183 -7.44 -51.41 -6.21
N GLU A 184 -6.77 -50.26 -6.39
CA GLU A 184 -5.69 -50.11 -7.40
C GLU A 184 -4.72 -48.98 -7.01
N PRO A 185 -3.38 -49.16 -7.13
CA PRO A 185 -2.40 -48.16 -6.78
C PRO A 185 -2.05 -47.27 -7.98
N SER A 186 -2.77 -46.16 -8.16
CA SER A 186 -2.34 -45.07 -9.05
C SER A 186 -1.76 -43.91 -8.23
N HIS A 187 -0.43 -43.85 -8.21
CA HIS A 187 0.32 -42.73 -7.65
C HIS A 187 0.16 -41.49 -8.54
N SER A 188 -0.81 -40.63 -8.24
CA SER A 188 -0.78 -39.22 -8.64
C SER A 188 -0.49 -38.37 -7.40
N THR A 189 0.79 -38.33 -7.03
CA THR A 189 1.27 -37.34 -6.05
C THR A 189 1.00 -35.95 -6.61
N GLY A 190 0.05 -35.23 -6.02
CA GLY A 190 -0.17 -33.81 -6.24
C GLY A 190 1.07 -33.01 -5.87
N ARG A 191 1.99 -32.87 -6.83
CA ARG A 191 3.08 -31.91 -6.74
C ARG A 191 2.45 -30.54 -6.81
N PHE A 192 2.50 -29.80 -5.71
CA PHE A 192 2.25 -28.37 -5.71
C PHE A 192 3.04 -27.76 -6.87
N LYS A 193 2.32 -27.20 -7.87
CA LYS A 193 2.95 -26.54 -9.02
C LYS A 193 3.91 -25.49 -8.48
N SER A 194 5.18 -25.62 -8.84
CA SER A 194 6.22 -24.68 -8.43
C SER A 194 5.82 -23.27 -8.85
N THR A 195 6.14 -22.25 -8.03
CA THR A 195 5.91 -20.84 -8.37
C THR A 195 6.45 -20.49 -9.76
N TRP A 196 7.56 -21.10 -10.16
CA TRP A 196 8.13 -20.96 -11.50
C TRP A 196 7.32 -21.60 -12.62
N GLU A 197 6.58 -22.66 -12.31
CA GLU A 197 5.70 -23.35 -13.25
C GLU A 197 4.42 -22.54 -13.46
N ALA A 198 3.88 -21.92 -12.40
CA ALA A 198 2.78 -20.95 -12.50
C ALA A 198 3.18 -19.72 -13.35
N ILE A 199 4.39 -19.18 -13.16
CA ILE A 199 4.90 -18.06 -13.96
C ILE A 199 5.07 -18.47 -15.44
N ARG A 200 5.59 -19.68 -15.71
CA ARG A 200 5.73 -20.19 -17.09
C ARG A 200 4.38 -20.40 -17.76
N GLU A 201 3.39 -20.93 -17.05
CA GLU A 201 2.04 -21.12 -17.57
C GLU A 201 1.36 -19.78 -17.86
N ALA A 202 1.50 -18.79 -16.97
CA ALA A 202 0.99 -17.44 -17.17
C ALA A 202 1.65 -16.73 -18.37
N ASN A 203 2.98 -16.83 -18.52
CA ASN A 203 3.68 -16.27 -19.67
C ASN A 203 3.32 -16.97 -20.99
N ALA A 204 3.12 -18.29 -20.98
CA ALA A 204 2.70 -19.04 -22.16
C ALA A 204 1.29 -18.64 -22.62
N ARG A 205 0.36 -18.38 -21.69
CA ARG A 205 -0.99 -17.86 -22.02
C ARG A 205 -0.94 -16.44 -22.59
N ASN A 206 0.01 -15.62 -22.15
CA ASN A 206 0.19 -14.25 -22.66
C ASN A 206 1.05 -14.14 -23.93
N ALA A 207 1.73 -15.21 -24.37
CA ALA A 207 2.59 -15.19 -25.54
C ALA A 207 1.85 -14.89 -26.87
N GLY A 208 0.52 -15.00 -26.90
CA GLY A 208 -0.31 -14.62 -28.05
C GLY A 208 -0.89 -13.20 -28.01
N ARG A 209 -0.79 -12.50 -26.86
CA ARG A 209 -1.22 -11.11 -26.73
C ARG A 209 -0.02 -10.22 -27.03
N GLN A 210 -0.20 -9.19 -27.86
CA GLN A 210 0.87 -8.24 -28.17
C GLN A 210 1.40 -7.67 -26.86
N SER A 211 2.69 -7.92 -26.58
CA SER A 211 3.32 -7.44 -25.35
C SER A 211 3.20 -5.91 -25.32
N THR A 212 2.91 -5.33 -24.16
CA THR A 212 2.92 -3.86 -23.96
C THR A 212 4.24 -3.24 -24.42
N TRP A 213 5.34 -4.01 -24.37
CA TRP A 213 6.64 -3.64 -24.92
C TRP A 213 6.68 -3.56 -26.44
N ASP A 214 5.96 -4.46 -27.14
CA ASP A 214 5.86 -4.43 -28.59
C ASP A 214 4.95 -3.28 -29.07
N GLU A 215 3.88 -2.96 -28.33
CA GLU A 215 3.07 -1.77 -28.61
C GLU A 215 3.89 -0.48 -28.47
N LEU A 216 4.71 -0.38 -27.42
CA LEU A 216 5.61 0.76 -27.25
C LEU A 216 6.62 0.87 -28.40
N ARG A 217 7.20 -0.26 -28.82
CA ARG A 217 8.14 -0.31 -29.95
C ARG A 217 7.47 0.08 -31.26
N GLN A 218 6.27 -0.46 -31.54
CA GLN A 218 5.47 -0.07 -32.71
C GLN A 218 5.12 1.41 -32.70
N ARG A 219 4.74 1.97 -31.55
CA ARG A 219 4.44 3.40 -31.43
C ARG A 219 5.65 4.25 -31.76
N HIS A 220 6.82 3.85 -31.28
CA HIS A 220 8.09 4.53 -31.55
C HIS A 220 8.52 4.41 -33.02
N GLU A 221 8.27 3.25 -33.66
CA GLU A 221 8.51 3.05 -35.09
C GLU A 221 7.56 3.87 -35.96
N ARG A 222 6.26 3.95 -35.60
CA ARG A 222 5.29 4.80 -36.30
C ARG A 222 5.66 6.27 -36.21
N GLN A 223 6.09 6.75 -35.05
CA GLN A 223 6.54 8.14 -34.88
C GLN A 223 7.78 8.45 -35.72
N ARG A 224 8.75 7.52 -35.81
CA ARG A 224 9.92 7.67 -36.69
C ARG A 224 9.59 7.65 -38.17
N ALA A 225 8.65 6.82 -38.60
CA ALA A 225 8.27 6.71 -40.00
C ALA A 225 7.61 8.00 -40.54
N VAL A 226 6.80 8.68 -39.71
CA VAL A 226 6.13 9.93 -40.09
C VAL A 226 7.11 11.11 -40.17
N GLY A 227 8.07 11.21 -39.25
CA GLY A 227 9.05 12.31 -39.23
C GLY A 227 10.05 12.31 -40.39
N ARG A 228 10.27 11.17 -41.07
CA ARG A 228 11.29 11.05 -42.13
C ARG A 228 10.81 11.53 -43.51
N GLY A 229 9.50 11.73 -43.70
CA GLY A 229 8.91 12.12 -44.99
C GLY A 229 8.94 13.62 -45.30
N GLN A 230 9.00 14.50 -44.29
CA GLN A 230 8.89 15.95 -44.48
C GLN A 230 10.23 16.70 -44.55
N ALA A 231 11.35 16.09 -44.15
CA ALA A 231 12.65 16.77 -44.07
C ALA A 231 13.46 16.78 -45.39
N ARG A 232 12.83 16.60 -46.57
CA ARG A 232 13.54 16.47 -47.85
C ARG A 232 13.38 17.63 -48.82
N GLN A 233 12.69 18.71 -48.45
CA GLN A 233 12.62 19.91 -49.27
C GLN A 233 12.99 21.12 -48.43
N SER A 234 14.12 21.72 -48.80
CA SER A 234 14.58 23.07 -48.49
C SER A 234 14.83 23.39 -47.02
N GLU A 235 16.07 23.16 -46.55
CA GLU A 235 16.79 24.13 -45.72
C GLU A 235 18.32 23.92 -45.84
N PRO A 236 19.12 24.99 -45.72
CA PRO A 236 20.57 24.97 -45.90
C PRO A 236 21.25 24.23 -44.73
N ALA A 237 22.42 23.66 -45.01
CA ALA A 237 23.22 22.85 -44.11
C ALA A 237 23.64 23.61 -42.84
N GLU A 238 22.75 23.73 -41.86
CA GLU A 238 23.16 23.72 -40.46
C GLU A 238 23.47 22.27 -40.10
N GLU A 239 24.65 22.08 -39.52
CA GLU A 239 25.16 20.83 -38.98
C GLU A 239 24.19 20.33 -37.90
N ILE A 240 23.20 19.54 -38.31
CA ILE A 240 22.27 18.85 -37.40
C ILE A 240 23.12 17.85 -36.63
N GLU A 241 23.69 18.30 -35.51
CA GLU A 241 24.30 17.43 -34.50
C GLU A 241 23.27 16.37 -34.13
N ASP A 242 23.58 15.12 -34.48
CA ASP A 242 22.72 13.98 -34.21
C ASP A 242 22.42 13.97 -32.70
N PRO A 243 21.15 14.10 -32.25
CA PRO A 243 20.80 14.15 -30.83
C PRO A 243 21.32 12.92 -30.07
N ARG A 244 21.62 11.83 -30.78
CA ARG A 244 22.31 10.66 -30.24
C ARG A 244 23.76 10.93 -29.86
N ALA A 245 24.51 11.69 -30.66
CA ALA A 245 25.89 12.06 -30.37
C ALA A 245 25.96 12.97 -29.14
N LYS A 246 25.00 13.89 -28.99
CA LYS A 246 24.92 14.77 -27.82
C LYS A 246 24.61 14.00 -26.52
N ALA A 247 23.64 13.07 -26.57
CA ALA A 247 23.33 12.22 -25.42
C ALA A 247 24.49 11.29 -25.04
N GLN A 248 25.25 10.81 -26.03
CA GLN A 248 26.45 10.00 -25.79
C GLN A 248 27.55 10.81 -25.10
N ALA A 249 27.80 12.03 -25.56
CA ALA A 249 28.78 12.94 -24.98
C ALA A 249 28.44 13.32 -23.53
N GLU A 250 27.15 13.56 -23.22
CA GLU A 250 26.70 13.82 -21.85
C GLU A 250 26.91 12.62 -20.92
N PHE A 251 26.66 11.39 -21.40
CA PHE A 251 26.87 10.18 -20.62
C PHE A 251 28.36 9.94 -20.32
N ASP A 252 29.22 10.14 -21.31
CA ASP A 252 30.66 10.02 -21.16
C ASP A 252 31.21 11.08 -20.18
N ALA A 253 30.68 12.31 -20.23
CA ALA A 253 31.06 13.37 -19.30
C ALA A 253 30.72 13.05 -17.85
N ILE A 254 29.58 12.40 -17.59
CA ILE A 254 29.16 11.97 -16.24
C ILE A 254 30.09 10.86 -15.71
N LEU A 255 30.42 9.86 -16.54
CA LEU A 255 31.34 8.79 -16.17
C LEU A 255 32.76 9.29 -15.88
N GLU A 256 33.22 10.28 -16.65
CA GLU A 256 34.54 10.87 -16.45
C GLU A 256 34.59 11.71 -15.15
N ALA A 257 33.50 12.42 -14.82
CA ALA A 257 33.35 13.12 -13.55
C ALA A 257 33.39 12.14 -12.36
N GLU A 258 32.76 10.97 -12.46
CA GLU A 258 32.76 9.95 -11.41
C GLU A 258 34.16 9.32 -11.22
N ARG A 259 34.88 9.00 -12.30
CA ARG A 259 36.29 8.55 -12.22
C ARG A 259 37.20 9.59 -11.57
N LYS A 260 37.01 10.87 -11.90
CA LYS A 260 37.81 11.96 -11.34
C LYS A 260 37.52 12.20 -9.85
N ALA A 261 36.30 11.91 -9.40
CA ALA A 261 35.94 11.93 -7.99
C ALA A 261 36.52 10.73 -7.22
N ALA A 262 36.52 9.54 -7.83
CA ALA A 262 37.05 8.32 -7.21
C ALA A 262 38.59 8.32 -7.06
N GLY A 263 39.33 8.95 -7.98
CA GLY A 263 40.79 9.03 -7.94
C GLY A 263 41.39 10.08 -7.00
N ARG A 264 40.58 10.73 -6.15
CA ARG A 264 41.00 11.75 -5.17
C ARG A 264 41.08 11.24 -3.72
N PHE A 265 41.02 9.93 -3.52
CA PHE A 265 41.31 9.25 -2.25
C PHE A 265 42.61 8.46 -2.37
#